data_AF-A0A1H0F5S0-F1
#
_entry.id   AF-A0A1H0F5S0-F1
#
_cell.length_a   1.000
_cell.length_b   1.000
_cell.length_c   1.000
_cell.angle_alpha   90.00
_cell.angle_beta   90.00
_cell.angle_gamma   90.00
#
_symmetry.space_group_name_H-M   'P 1'
#
loop_
_entity.id
_entity.type
_entity.pdbx_description
1 polymer ?
#
loop_
_entity_poly.entity_id
_entity_poly.type
_entity_poly.pdbx_seq_one_letter_code
_entity_poly.pdbx_strand_id
1 'polypeptide(L)'
;MPSPQPPLPEAGPGDLQVWRRGDALGAVSRPLPKAPAPRKIKPEQLRISRSRQHPVVVGAHEIFERGRVIDQGFLKPGKQRLVDVVVTKPQLEPALKLANQLFLKLEAAGHRVMFAPSDRTYARASFDEHEHPPKKPKHRYPALWSPSKPTVVFVGTVAIGLTLFEMTEELEARNIDGEYIPTSKISAQQLRRLSSTWNWTTRMDFATGRLCIRAFSPYPGADWSQSWKEVKQSQLRGQLDDIVQQLTDAAPVIARLVEEAEEQARIRQQEWREQLCRLEERERIRLQNEAREQARADLLCAIKQWDDIKRIQAFFSDAESSVSNLPETERCIAMDKLAQARELVGELDPLQALLEWKGPRERL
;
A
#
# COMPACT_ATOMS: atom_id res chain seq x y z
N MET A 1 -22.42 16.79 50.79
CA MET A 1 -22.79 16.35 49.43
C MET A 1 -21.61 16.64 48.52
N PRO A 2 -20.96 15.63 47.91
CA PRO A 2 -19.95 15.90 46.89
C PRO A 2 -20.64 16.61 45.71
N SER A 3 -20.01 17.67 45.22
CA SER A 3 -20.48 18.44 44.06
C SER A 3 -20.64 17.52 42.84
N PRO A 4 -21.70 17.69 42.03
CA PRO A 4 -21.91 16.85 40.86
C PRO A 4 -20.72 16.99 39.91
N GLN A 5 -20.14 15.86 39.51
CA GLN A 5 -19.08 15.84 38.52
C GLN A 5 -19.61 16.45 37.21
N PRO A 6 -18.87 17.39 36.58
CA PRO A 6 -19.29 17.94 35.30
C PRO A 6 -19.35 16.82 34.25
N PRO A 7 -20.36 16.84 33.35
CA PRO A 7 -20.50 15.83 32.32
C PRO A 7 -19.26 15.81 31.41
N LEU A 8 -18.91 14.62 30.93
CA LEU A 8 -17.85 14.46 29.93
C LEU A 8 -18.24 15.21 28.65
N PRO A 9 -17.28 15.81 27.94
CA PRO A 9 -17.55 16.45 26.66
C PRO A 9 -18.12 15.45 25.65
N GLU A 10 -18.97 15.93 24.74
CA GLU A 10 -19.46 15.12 23.62
C GLU A 10 -18.28 14.55 22.83
N ALA A 11 -18.34 13.25 22.52
CA ALA A 11 -17.27 12.57 21.81
C ALA A 11 -17.15 13.10 20.37
N GLY A 12 -15.95 13.55 20.00
CA GLY A 12 -15.65 14.12 18.70
C GLY A 12 -15.11 13.12 17.67
N PRO A 13 -14.75 13.62 16.47
CA PRO A 13 -13.94 12.88 15.51
C PRO A 13 -12.66 12.35 16.17
N GLY A 14 -12.32 11.07 15.93
CA GLY A 14 -11.18 10.37 16.54
C GLY A 14 -11.38 9.73 17.92
N ASP A 15 -12.43 10.08 18.68
CA ASP A 15 -12.63 9.52 20.03
C ASP A 15 -13.20 8.10 19.99
N LEU A 16 -12.57 7.15 20.69
CA LEU A 16 -13.08 5.79 20.78
C LEU A 16 -14.35 5.75 21.64
N GLN A 17 -15.52 5.60 20.99
CA GLN A 17 -16.82 5.53 21.69
C GLN A 17 -17.19 4.10 22.10
N VAL A 18 -16.68 3.11 21.37
CA VAL A 18 -16.96 1.69 21.62
C VAL A 18 -15.65 0.94 21.65
N TRP A 19 -15.46 0.14 22.69
CA TRP A 19 -14.38 -0.82 22.80
C TRP A 19 -14.97 -2.18 23.13
N ARG A 20 -14.69 -3.20 22.33
CA ARG A 20 -15.01 -4.60 22.65
C ARG A 20 -13.73 -5.38 22.87
N ARG A 21 -13.76 -6.29 23.84
CA ARG A 21 -12.65 -7.19 24.12
C ARG A 21 -12.44 -8.12 22.90
N GLY A 22 -11.27 -8.05 22.27
CA GLY A 22 -10.93 -8.83 21.08
C GLY A 22 -10.96 -8.05 19.76
N ASP A 23 -11.56 -6.86 19.74
CA ASP A 23 -11.49 -5.98 18.56
C ASP A 23 -10.08 -5.38 18.46
N ALA A 24 -9.48 -5.45 17.28
CA ALA A 24 -8.31 -4.64 16.98
C ALA A 24 -8.69 -3.15 17.14
N LEU A 25 -7.95 -2.41 17.97
CA LEU A 25 -8.14 -0.97 18.16
C LEU A 25 -8.10 -0.27 16.79
N GLY A 26 -9.27 0.13 16.28
CA GLY A 26 -9.41 0.83 14.99
C GLY A 26 -10.38 0.22 13.97
N ALA A 27 -10.94 -0.97 14.21
CA ALA A 27 -11.87 -1.60 13.27
C ALA A 27 -13.33 -1.08 13.33
N VAL A 28 -13.56 0.13 13.84
CA VAL A 28 -14.92 0.71 13.88
C VAL A 28 -15.11 1.56 12.64
N SER A 29 -15.76 0.99 11.62
CA SER A 29 -16.21 1.74 10.45
C SER A 29 -17.15 2.86 10.87
N ARG A 30 -16.63 4.09 10.94
CA ARG A 30 -17.44 5.28 11.17
C ARG A 30 -18.23 5.64 9.91
N PRO A 31 -19.37 6.35 10.03
CA PRO A 31 -20.12 6.85 8.87
C PRO A 31 -19.31 7.89 8.10
N LEU A 32 -19.49 7.95 6.78
CA LEU A 32 -18.84 8.88 5.85
C LEU A 32 -18.67 10.29 6.43
N PRO A 33 -17.52 10.96 6.18
CA PRO A 33 -17.30 12.29 6.71
C PRO A 33 -18.30 13.23 6.05
N LYS A 34 -19.19 13.82 6.84
CA LYS A 34 -20.18 14.76 6.34
C LYS A 34 -19.61 16.17 6.31
N ALA A 35 -20.11 16.97 5.38
CA ALA A 35 -19.81 18.40 5.36
C ALA A 35 -20.14 19.01 6.74
N PRO A 36 -19.33 19.96 7.23
CA PRO A 36 -19.59 20.63 8.48
C PRO A 36 -20.95 21.34 8.41
N ALA A 37 -21.87 20.98 9.31
CA ALA A 37 -23.06 21.80 9.54
C ALA A 37 -22.65 23.07 10.30
N PRO A 38 -23.25 24.24 10.01
CA PRO A 38 -22.99 25.45 10.77
C PRO A 38 -23.50 25.27 12.20
N ARG A 39 -22.63 24.80 13.09
CA ARG A 39 -22.88 24.73 14.52
C ARG A 39 -22.24 25.95 15.18
N LYS A 40 -23.01 26.66 16.01
CA LYS A 40 -22.43 27.62 16.96
C LYS A 40 -21.63 26.81 17.97
N ILE A 41 -20.32 26.77 17.81
CA ILE A 41 -19.43 26.11 18.76
C ILE A 41 -19.56 26.88 20.08
N LYS A 42 -19.98 26.19 21.15
CA LYS A 42 -20.08 26.83 22.46
C LYS A 42 -18.65 27.10 22.96
N PRO A 43 -18.36 28.31 23.50
CA PRO A 43 -17.03 28.64 24.02
C PRO A 43 -16.51 27.63 25.05
N GLU A 44 -17.41 27.00 25.81
CA GLU A 44 -17.11 25.99 26.82
C GLU A 44 -16.53 24.68 26.26
N GLN A 45 -16.78 24.38 24.97
CA GLN A 45 -16.24 23.20 24.28
C GLN A 45 -14.84 23.45 23.69
N LEU A 46 -14.46 24.72 23.54
CA LEU A 46 -13.11 25.12 23.14
C LEU A 46 -12.19 25.00 24.36
N ARG A 47 -11.76 23.78 24.68
CA ARG A 47 -10.63 23.58 25.59
C ARG A 47 -9.35 24.03 24.89
N ILE A 48 -9.16 25.35 24.80
CA ILE A 48 -7.87 25.93 24.41
C ILE A 48 -6.86 25.39 25.42
N SER A 49 -5.86 24.64 24.96
CA SER A 49 -4.77 24.24 25.83
C SER A 49 -4.19 25.50 26.47
N ARG A 50 -4.19 25.60 27.80
CA ARG A 50 -3.59 26.75 28.51
C ARG A 50 -2.08 26.90 28.22
N SER A 51 -1.47 25.92 27.56
CA SER A 51 -0.09 25.97 27.08
C SER A 51 0.02 26.81 25.81
N ARG A 52 1.09 27.62 25.72
CA ARG A 52 1.50 28.32 24.49
C ARG A 52 1.94 27.36 23.37
N GLN A 53 2.03 26.05 23.66
CA GLN A 53 2.46 25.01 22.73
C GLN A 53 1.38 23.96 22.55
N HIS A 54 1.13 23.60 21.30
CA HIS A 54 0.15 22.61 20.88
C HIS A 54 0.71 21.18 21.10
N PRO A 55 -0.07 20.23 21.67
CA PRO A 55 0.41 18.89 22.03
C PRO A 55 1.09 18.10 20.91
N VAL A 56 0.66 18.30 19.64
CA VAL A 56 1.26 17.65 18.45
C VAL A 56 2.71 18.12 18.19
N VAL A 57 3.08 19.32 18.63
CA VAL A 57 4.39 19.93 18.38
C VAL A 57 5.36 19.72 19.56
N VAL A 58 4.83 19.49 20.77
CA VAL A 58 5.62 19.32 21.99
C VAL A 58 6.64 18.18 21.82
N GLY A 59 7.90 18.45 22.17
CA GLY A 59 9.00 17.47 22.09
C GLY A 59 9.50 17.16 20.68
N ALA A 60 8.87 17.70 19.61
CA ALA A 60 9.28 17.41 18.25
C ALA A 60 10.71 17.91 17.96
N HIS A 61 11.08 19.10 18.43
CA HIS A 61 12.38 19.72 18.17
C HIS A 61 13.55 18.79 18.52
N GLU A 62 13.61 18.28 19.74
CA GLU A 62 14.69 17.41 20.21
C GLU A 62 14.78 16.10 19.41
N ILE A 63 13.64 15.56 18.99
CA ILE A 63 13.59 14.29 18.25
C ILE A 63 14.05 14.50 16.80
N PHE A 64 13.66 15.60 16.16
CA PHE A 64 14.14 15.98 14.83
C PHE A 64 15.64 16.28 14.84
N GLU A 65 16.14 16.98 15.85
CA GLU A 65 17.54 17.36 15.96
C GLU A 65 18.48 16.16 16.17
N ARG A 66 18.04 15.14 16.92
CA ARG A 66 18.78 13.87 17.08
C ARG A 66 18.68 12.96 15.85
N GLY A 67 17.86 13.33 14.86
CA GLY A 67 17.70 12.60 13.62
C GLY A 67 18.96 12.62 12.75
N ARG A 68 19.03 11.71 11.78
CA ARG A 68 20.07 11.77 10.76
C ARG A 68 19.73 12.85 9.73
N VAL A 69 20.76 13.39 9.09
CA VAL A 69 20.62 14.28 7.94
C VAL A 69 20.72 13.43 6.67
N ILE A 70 19.81 13.63 5.73
CA ILE A 70 19.88 13.03 4.39
C ILE A 70 20.37 14.05 3.37
N ASP A 71 20.65 13.59 2.15
CA ASP A 71 21.14 14.41 1.06
C ASP A 71 20.34 15.71 0.91
N GLN A 72 21.05 16.79 0.58
CA GLN A 72 20.53 18.17 0.49
C GLN A 72 20.17 18.81 1.85
N GLY A 73 20.45 18.14 2.98
CA GLY A 73 20.43 18.72 4.33
C GLY A 73 19.14 18.50 5.12
N PHE A 74 18.20 17.70 4.61
CA PHE A 74 16.91 17.45 5.27
C PHE A 74 17.06 16.55 6.50
N LEU A 75 16.25 16.83 7.53
CA LEU A 75 16.21 16.02 8.75
C LEU A 75 15.34 14.77 8.57
N LYS A 76 15.84 13.64 9.04
CA LYS A 76 15.15 12.34 9.07
C LYS A 76 15.18 11.76 10.48
N PRO A 77 14.20 12.10 11.35
CA PRO A 77 14.15 11.58 12.71
C PRO A 77 13.97 10.06 12.73
N GLY A 78 14.50 9.43 13.79
CA GLY A 78 14.35 7.99 14.00
C GLY A 78 12.96 7.55 14.48
N LYS A 79 12.13 8.50 14.94
CA LYS A 79 10.75 8.26 15.37
C LYS A 79 9.78 8.68 14.27
N GLN A 80 8.65 7.97 14.16
CA GLN A 80 7.64 8.20 13.12
C GLN A 80 6.33 8.83 13.63
N ARG A 81 6.12 8.93 14.95
CA ARG A 81 4.92 9.60 15.51
C ARG A 81 5.28 11.04 15.89
N LEU A 82 5.41 11.87 14.87
CA LEU A 82 5.79 13.28 14.98
C LEU A 82 4.93 14.12 14.03
N VAL A 83 4.90 15.43 14.28
CA VAL A 83 4.29 16.39 13.37
C VAL A 83 4.87 16.24 11.95
N ASP A 84 4.03 16.38 10.93
CA ASP A 84 4.43 16.22 9.53
C ASP A 84 5.22 17.45 9.04
N VAL A 85 6.50 17.48 9.41
CA VAL A 85 7.45 18.55 9.06
C VAL A 85 8.63 17.96 8.30
N VAL A 86 8.95 18.53 7.14
CA VAL A 86 10.07 18.11 6.29
C VAL A 86 10.96 19.31 5.97
N VAL A 87 12.00 19.51 6.76
CA VAL A 87 12.85 20.71 6.70
C VAL A 87 14.31 20.39 6.98
N THR A 88 15.20 21.30 6.61
CA THR A 88 16.61 21.27 7.01
C THR A 88 16.81 21.75 8.45
N LYS A 89 17.99 21.51 9.03
CA LYS A 89 18.30 21.89 10.41
C LYS A 89 18.05 23.39 10.71
N PRO A 90 18.48 24.35 9.86
CA PRO A 90 18.20 25.77 10.10
C PRO A 90 16.72 26.14 10.12
N GLN A 91 15.89 25.43 9.35
CA GLN A 91 14.45 25.71 9.25
C GLN A 91 13.59 24.93 10.24
N LEU A 92 14.17 24.07 11.08
CA LEU A 92 13.42 23.29 12.07
C LEU A 92 12.65 24.18 13.06
N GLU A 93 13.33 25.11 13.72
CA GLU A 93 12.70 25.98 14.71
C GLU A 93 11.67 26.94 14.07
N PRO A 94 11.96 27.64 12.95
CA PRO A 94 10.97 28.43 12.23
C PRO A 94 9.72 27.63 11.84
N ALA A 95 9.90 26.41 11.33
CA ALA A 95 8.82 25.55 10.89
C ALA A 95 7.94 25.08 12.06
N LEU A 96 8.54 24.61 13.16
CA LEU A 96 7.78 24.20 14.34
C LEU A 96 7.01 25.37 14.98
N LYS A 97 7.58 26.59 14.98
CA LYS A 97 6.88 27.80 15.42
C LYS A 97 5.68 28.10 14.53
N LEU A 98 5.84 28.02 13.21
CA LEU A 98 4.75 28.23 12.24
C LEU A 98 3.64 27.18 12.40
N ALA A 99 4.00 25.90 12.50
CA ALA A 99 3.06 24.81 12.73
C ALA A 99 2.30 24.99 14.04
N ASN A 100 2.98 25.34 15.13
CA ASN A 100 2.35 25.64 16.42
C ASN A 100 1.33 26.77 16.32
N GLN A 101 1.68 27.88 15.65
CA GLN A 101 0.77 29.01 15.47
C GLN A 101 -0.46 28.64 14.64
N LEU A 102 -0.28 27.89 13.54
CA LEU A 102 -1.37 27.40 12.72
C LEU A 102 -2.31 26.49 13.52
N PHE A 103 -1.77 25.52 14.26
CA PHE A 103 -2.60 24.57 15.01
C PHE A 103 -3.38 25.25 16.13
N LEU A 104 -2.77 26.21 16.85
CA LEU A 104 -3.48 26.99 17.85
C LEU A 104 -4.59 27.86 17.24
N LYS A 105 -4.38 28.44 16.05
CA LYS A 105 -5.43 29.19 15.33
C LYS A 105 -6.57 28.28 14.86
N LEU A 106 -6.26 27.09 14.36
CA LEU A 106 -7.27 26.08 14.00
C LEU A 106 -8.10 25.66 15.23
N GLU A 107 -7.46 25.38 16.37
CA GLU A 107 -8.17 25.06 17.61
C GLU A 107 -9.00 26.24 18.13
N ALA A 108 -8.50 27.47 18.02
CA ALA A 108 -9.25 28.68 18.37
C ALA A 108 -10.48 28.89 17.47
N ALA A 109 -10.40 28.50 16.20
CA ALA A 109 -11.53 28.43 15.28
C ALA A 109 -12.47 27.24 15.54
N GLY A 110 -12.13 26.37 16.50
CA GLY A 110 -12.90 25.19 16.88
C GLY A 110 -12.67 23.95 16.02
N HIS A 111 -11.54 23.90 15.31
CA HIS A 111 -11.10 22.75 14.55
C HIS A 111 -10.02 21.99 15.33
N ARG A 112 -10.30 20.73 15.64
CA ARG A 112 -9.38 19.90 16.44
C ARG A 112 -8.21 19.44 15.59
N VAL A 113 -6.98 19.66 16.06
CA VAL A 113 -5.76 19.18 15.40
C VAL A 113 -5.15 18.03 16.17
N MET A 114 -4.86 16.92 15.50
CA MET A 114 -4.28 15.72 16.12
C MET A 114 -3.54 14.84 15.12
N PHE A 115 -2.83 13.83 15.61
CA PHE A 115 -2.40 12.73 14.74
C PHE A 115 -3.63 11.95 14.27
N ALA A 116 -3.61 11.51 13.01
CA ALA A 116 -4.71 10.76 12.44
C ALA A 116 -5.09 9.57 13.35
N PRO A 117 -6.37 9.48 13.78
CA PRO A 117 -6.84 8.37 14.57
C PRO A 117 -6.77 7.05 13.78
N SER A 118 -7.09 5.94 14.45
CA SER A 118 -7.15 4.63 13.80
C SER A 118 -8.59 4.19 13.54
N ASP A 119 -9.57 5.09 13.67
CA ASP A 119 -10.98 4.86 13.34
C ASP A 119 -11.24 4.75 11.83
N ARG A 120 -10.28 5.15 10.99
CA ARG A 120 -10.28 4.96 9.54
C ARG A 120 -8.87 4.87 8.95
N THR A 121 -8.82 4.46 7.69
CA THR A 121 -7.61 4.56 6.87
C THR A 121 -7.40 6.00 6.45
N TYR A 122 -6.34 6.61 7.00
CA TYR A 122 -5.85 7.93 6.60
C TYR A 122 -4.46 7.77 5.98
N ALA A 123 -4.31 8.19 4.74
CA ALA A 123 -3.05 8.12 4.00
C ALA A 123 -2.47 9.52 3.79
N ARG A 124 -1.15 9.65 3.94
CA ARG A 124 -0.45 10.89 3.57
C ARG A 124 -0.32 10.96 2.05
N ALA A 125 -0.80 12.03 1.42
CA ALA A 125 -0.58 12.26 0.00
C ALA A 125 0.91 12.52 -0.31
N SER A 126 1.43 11.97 -1.40
CA SER A 126 2.76 12.34 -1.93
C SER A 126 2.78 13.82 -2.33
N PHE A 127 3.93 14.47 -2.22
CA PHE A 127 4.14 15.81 -2.79
C PHE A 127 5.51 15.90 -3.41
N ASP A 128 5.63 16.91 -4.26
CA ASP A 128 6.86 17.43 -4.78
C ASP A 128 7.27 18.66 -3.96
N GLU A 129 8.47 18.64 -3.39
CA GLU A 129 9.02 19.73 -2.59
C GLU A 129 9.66 20.86 -3.40
N HIS A 130 9.80 20.72 -4.73
CA HIS A 130 10.41 21.76 -5.56
C HIS A 130 9.50 22.98 -5.59
N GLU A 131 10.10 24.15 -5.45
CA GLU A 131 9.39 25.42 -5.61
C GLU A 131 8.72 25.49 -6.99
N HIS A 132 9.46 25.04 -8.01
CA HIS A 132 8.99 24.87 -9.37
C HIS A 132 9.07 23.38 -9.75
N PRO A 133 7.95 22.63 -9.65
CA PRO A 133 7.94 21.21 -9.95
C PRO A 133 8.44 20.92 -11.37
N PRO A 134 9.28 19.88 -11.54
CA PRO A 134 9.73 19.46 -12.86
C PRO A 134 8.55 18.94 -13.71
N LYS A 135 8.68 19.02 -15.03
CA LYS A 135 7.66 18.50 -15.98
C LYS A 135 7.35 17.02 -15.80
N LYS A 136 8.35 16.25 -15.34
CA LYS A 136 8.22 14.83 -15.01
C LYS A 136 8.50 14.66 -13.52
N PRO A 137 7.67 13.88 -12.79
CA PRO A 137 7.95 13.56 -11.40
C PRO A 137 9.34 12.95 -11.27
N LYS A 138 10.18 13.52 -10.40
CA LYS A 138 11.46 12.94 -10.05
C LYS A 138 11.31 12.14 -8.77
N HIS A 139 11.69 10.87 -8.80
CA HIS A 139 11.76 10.08 -7.57
C HIS A 139 13.05 10.45 -6.81
N ARG A 140 12.89 11.04 -5.62
CA ARG A 140 14.03 11.29 -4.73
C ARG A 140 14.47 9.99 -4.05
N TYR A 141 15.76 9.72 -4.10
CA TYR A 141 16.42 8.76 -3.23
C TYR A 141 17.62 9.44 -2.54
N PRO A 142 17.76 9.34 -1.20
CA PRO A 142 16.84 8.71 -0.26
C PRO A 142 15.53 9.49 -0.09
N ALA A 143 14.41 8.77 0.08
CA ALA A 143 13.11 9.40 0.26
C ALA A 143 13.06 10.30 1.50
N LEU A 144 12.32 11.42 1.38
CA LEU A 144 11.99 12.33 2.47
C LEU A 144 11.35 11.57 3.64
N TRP A 145 11.55 12.08 4.85
CA TRP A 145 10.90 11.53 6.01
C TRP A 145 9.37 11.71 5.92
N SER A 146 8.64 10.75 6.48
CA SER A 146 7.18 10.81 6.61
C SER A 146 6.74 10.24 7.97
N PRO A 147 5.68 10.80 8.56
CA PRO A 147 5.13 10.28 9.79
C PRO A 147 4.33 8.99 9.56
N SER A 148 4.29 8.12 10.57
CA SER A 148 3.45 6.92 10.62
C SER A 148 1.95 7.22 10.63
N LYS A 149 1.56 8.40 11.12
CA LYS A 149 0.20 8.92 11.11
C LYS A 149 0.26 10.38 10.66
N PRO A 150 -0.46 10.78 9.59
CA PRO A 150 -0.46 12.16 9.16
C PRO A 150 -1.01 13.06 10.26
N THR A 151 -0.54 14.31 10.31
CA THR A 151 -1.16 15.33 11.15
C THR A 151 -2.45 15.78 10.45
N VAL A 152 -3.58 15.72 11.14
CA VAL A 152 -4.89 16.06 10.57
C VAL A 152 -5.56 17.14 11.40
N VAL A 153 -6.32 17.99 10.72
CA VAL A 153 -7.30 18.87 11.33
C VAL A 153 -8.71 18.38 10.99
N PHE A 154 -9.59 18.36 11.99
CA PHE A 154 -11.00 18.04 11.80
C PHE A 154 -11.83 19.32 11.68
N VAL A 155 -12.41 19.53 10.49
CA VAL A 155 -13.41 20.56 10.23
C VAL A 155 -14.78 19.88 10.22
N GLY A 156 -15.50 19.97 11.34
CA GLY A 156 -16.69 19.14 11.56
C GLY A 156 -16.30 17.67 11.63
N THR A 157 -16.77 16.85 10.67
CA THR A 157 -16.39 15.43 10.56
C THR A 157 -15.35 15.13 9.47
N VAL A 158 -14.96 16.15 8.69
CA VAL A 158 -13.98 16.00 7.60
C VAL A 158 -12.57 16.15 8.16
N ALA A 159 -11.71 15.16 7.91
CA ALA A 159 -10.30 15.23 8.20
C ALA A 159 -9.55 15.83 7.01
N ILE A 160 -8.67 16.79 7.29
CA ILE A 160 -7.76 17.38 6.31
C ILE A 160 -6.33 17.15 6.81
N GLY A 161 -5.51 16.49 6.00
CA GLY A 161 -4.10 16.27 6.30
C GLY A 161 -3.29 17.56 6.10
N LEU A 162 -2.33 17.80 6.99
CA LEU A 162 -1.43 18.94 6.95
C LEU A 162 0.01 18.46 6.87
N THR A 163 0.79 19.02 5.95
CA THR A 163 2.24 18.84 5.84
C THR A 163 2.89 20.21 5.75
N LEU A 164 3.95 20.46 6.53
CA LEU A 164 4.79 21.64 6.40
C LEU A 164 6.16 21.21 5.88
N PHE A 165 6.65 21.83 4.81
CA PHE A 165 7.95 21.48 4.27
C PHE A 165 8.74 22.69 3.79
N GLU A 166 10.05 22.54 3.72
CA GLU A 166 10.95 23.51 3.11
C GLU A 166 11.08 23.20 1.61
N MET A 167 10.91 24.22 0.77
CA MET A 167 10.97 24.07 -0.68
C MET A 167 12.41 23.96 -1.17
N THR A 168 12.60 23.23 -2.27
CA THR A 168 13.89 23.12 -2.95
C THR A 168 13.91 23.85 -4.29
N GLU A 169 15.10 24.26 -4.72
CA GLU A 169 15.38 24.77 -6.05
C GLU A 169 16.54 24.00 -6.69
N GLU A 170 16.47 23.77 -8.00
CA GLU A 170 17.53 23.07 -8.73
C GLU A 170 18.63 24.08 -9.11
N LEU A 171 19.81 23.95 -8.51
CA LEU A 171 20.96 24.82 -8.77
C LEU A 171 22.11 24.03 -9.38
N GLU A 172 22.99 24.74 -10.10
CA GLU A 172 24.29 24.19 -10.49
C GLU A 172 25.20 24.13 -9.27
N ALA A 173 25.60 22.92 -8.91
CA ALA A 173 26.55 22.65 -7.85
C ALA A 173 27.88 22.19 -8.40
N ARG A 174 28.92 22.45 -7.62
CA ARG A 174 30.24 21.84 -7.80
C ARG A 174 30.56 21.00 -6.59
N ASN A 175 31.20 19.85 -6.83
CA ASN A 175 31.79 19.07 -5.77
C ASN A 175 33.13 19.71 -5.38
N ILE A 176 33.24 20.18 -4.15
CA ILE A 176 34.46 20.70 -3.54
C ILE A 176 34.74 19.83 -2.32
N ASP A 177 35.86 19.10 -2.34
CA ASP A 177 36.30 18.24 -1.23
C ASP A 177 35.24 17.22 -0.75
N GLY A 178 34.41 16.71 -1.66
CA GLY A 178 33.35 15.75 -1.35
C GLY A 178 31.99 16.37 -1.05
N GLU A 179 31.89 17.69 -0.90
CA GLU A 179 30.63 18.40 -0.66
C GLU A 179 30.12 19.12 -1.91
N TYR A 180 28.82 19.04 -2.17
CA TYR A 180 28.19 19.77 -3.26
C TYR A 180 27.78 21.17 -2.80
N ILE A 181 28.44 22.18 -3.36
CA ILE A 181 28.19 23.59 -3.04
C ILE A 181 27.56 24.27 -4.26
N PRO A 182 26.44 25.00 -4.10
CA PRO A 182 25.87 25.80 -5.19
C PRO A 182 26.90 26.78 -5.75
N THR A 183 26.99 26.88 -7.07
CA THR A 183 28.00 27.71 -7.76
C THR A 183 27.91 29.18 -7.33
N SER A 184 26.72 29.66 -7.01
CA SER A 184 26.46 31.01 -6.47
C SER A 184 27.05 31.26 -5.08
N LYS A 185 27.31 30.20 -4.30
CA LYS A 185 27.88 30.27 -2.93
C LYS A 185 29.39 30.02 -2.87
N ILE A 186 30.02 29.68 -4.00
CA ILE A 186 31.46 29.42 -4.05
C ILE A 186 32.21 30.75 -4.15
N SER A 187 33.16 30.98 -3.24
CA SER A 187 33.97 32.21 -3.27
C SER A 187 34.93 32.24 -4.47
N ALA A 188 35.28 33.45 -4.94
CA ALA A 188 36.27 33.62 -6.00
C ALA A 188 37.65 33.03 -5.64
N GLN A 189 38.01 32.99 -4.35
CA GLN A 189 39.25 32.37 -3.89
C GLN A 189 39.21 30.85 -4.01
N GLN A 190 38.09 30.21 -3.63
CA GLN A 190 37.89 28.78 -3.82
C GLN A 190 37.91 28.42 -5.31
N LEU A 191 37.25 29.21 -6.16
CA LEU A 191 37.26 29.00 -7.61
C LEU A 191 38.67 29.01 -8.22
N ARG A 192 39.56 29.90 -7.75
CA ARG A 192 40.95 29.98 -8.23
C ARG A 192 41.82 28.80 -7.80
N ARG A 193 41.48 28.12 -6.71
CA ARG A 193 42.21 26.95 -6.20
C ARG A 193 41.78 25.65 -6.85
N LEU A 194 40.65 25.64 -7.57
CA LEU A 194 40.16 24.45 -8.26
C LEU A 194 40.98 24.19 -9.52
N SER A 195 41.46 22.95 -9.67
CA SER A 195 42.14 22.50 -10.88
C SER A 195 41.21 22.54 -12.09
N SER A 196 41.71 23.00 -13.24
CA SER A 196 40.98 23.04 -14.51
C SER A 196 40.54 21.66 -15.01
N THR A 197 41.17 20.58 -14.53
CA THR A 197 40.88 19.18 -14.93
C THR A 197 39.71 18.53 -14.16
N TRP A 198 39.20 19.14 -13.09
CA TRP A 198 38.11 18.58 -12.26
C TRP A 198 36.94 19.57 -12.13
N ASN A 199 36.56 20.21 -13.25
CA ASN A 199 35.69 21.38 -13.28
C ASN A 199 34.23 21.10 -13.72
N TRP A 200 33.75 19.87 -13.57
CA TRP A 200 32.38 19.55 -13.97
C TRP A 200 31.36 20.12 -12.96
N THR A 201 30.25 20.64 -13.49
CA THR A 201 29.08 21.06 -12.71
C THR A 201 27.99 20.01 -12.81
N THR A 202 27.15 19.93 -11.79
CA THR A 202 25.95 19.09 -11.79
C THR A 202 24.74 19.87 -11.31
N ARG A 203 23.55 19.46 -11.74
CA ARG A 203 22.29 20.04 -11.27
C ARG A 203 21.81 19.25 -10.06
N MET A 204 21.62 19.93 -8.93
CA MET A 204 21.15 19.32 -7.69
C MET A 204 20.13 20.23 -7.01
N ASP A 205 19.22 19.64 -6.27
CA ASP A 205 18.22 20.40 -5.53
C ASP A 205 18.81 20.86 -4.20
N PHE A 206 18.62 22.13 -3.87
CA PHE A 206 19.02 22.72 -2.60
C PHE A 206 17.83 23.32 -1.89
N ALA A 207 17.83 23.22 -0.57
CA ALA A 207 16.80 23.84 0.25
C ALA A 207 16.90 25.38 0.17
N THR A 208 15.78 26.02 -0.12
CA THR A 208 15.70 27.48 -0.35
C THR A 208 15.61 28.29 0.94
N GLY A 209 15.35 27.65 2.10
CA GLY A 209 14.99 28.34 3.33
C GLY A 209 13.55 28.86 3.38
N ARG A 210 12.73 28.63 2.34
CA ARG A 210 11.33 29.07 2.28
C ARG A 210 10.39 27.91 2.55
N LEU A 211 9.37 28.17 3.35
CA LEU A 211 8.43 27.13 3.79
C LEU A 211 7.20 27.05 2.87
N CYS A 212 6.55 25.88 2.88
CA CYS A 212 5.29 25.64 2.20
C CYS A 212 4.37 24.85 3.14
N ILE A 213 3.18 25.39 3.40
CA ILE A 213 2.10 24.65 4.06
C ILE A 213 1.32 23.94 2.96
N ARG A 214 1.08 22.65 3.12
CA ARG A 214 0.22 21.86 2.24
C ARG A 214 -0.90 21.22 3.03
N ALA A 215 -2.10 21.37 2.52
CA ALA A 215 -3.29 20.63 2.94
C ALA A 215 -3.67 19.60 1.88
N PHE A 216 -4.17 18.45 2.32
CA PHE A 216 -4.60 17.38 1.41
C PHE A 216 -5.73 16.55 2.01
N SER A 217 -6.49 15.88 1.16
CA SER A 217 -7.47 14.89 1.58
C SER A 217 -6.73 13.60 1.98
N PRO A 218 -6.86 13.13 3.23
CA PRO A 218 -6.21 11.91 3.68
C PRO A 218 -7.01 10.64 3.31
N TYR A 219 -8.15 10.78 2.62
CA TYR A 219 -9.05 9.69 2.29
C TYR A 219 -8.65 9.03 0.95
N PRO A 220 -8.51 7.70 0.90
CA PRO A 220 -8.22 7.00 -0.35
C PRO A 220 -9.27 7.28 -1.44
N GLY A 221 -8.82 7.68 -2.63
CA GLY A 221 -9.67 7.94 -3.79
C GLY A 221 -10.29 9.34 -3.85
N ALA A 222 -10.14 10.16 -2.82
CA ALA A 222 -10.60 11.55 -2.83
C ALA A 222 -9.39 12.48 -3.05
N ASP A 223 -9.09 12.77 -4.31
CA ASP A 223 -7.93 13.57 -4.70
C ASP A 223 -8.20 15.08 -4.53
N TRP A 224 -7.78 15.62 -3.39
CA TRP A 224 -7.80 17.06 -3.15
C TRP A 224 -6.50 17.48 -2.46
N SER A 225 -5.89 18.58 -2.93
CA SER A 225 -4.75 19.19 -2.28
C SER A 225 -4.66 20.69 -2.56
N GLN A 226 -4.09 21.42 -1.61
CA GLN A 226 -3.87 22.85 -1.70
C GLN A 226 -2.56 23.20 -1.00
N SER A 227 -1.79 24.14 -1.57
CA SER A 227 -0.47 24.51 -1.07
C SER A 227 -0.33 26.03 -1.00
N TRP A 228 0.25 26.52 0.10
CA TRP A 228 0.60 27.92 0.32
C TRP A 228 2.11 28.03 0.43
N LYS A 229 2.71 28.57 -0.63
CA LYS A 229 4.17 28.72 -0.78
C LYS A 229 4.62 30.08 -0.25
N GLU A 230 5.70 30.09 0.50
CA GLU A 230 6.32 31.31 0.96
C GLU A 230 7.14 31.98 -0.15
N VAL A 231 6.79 33.22 -0.53
CA VAL A 231 7.58 34.00 -1.50
C VAL A 231 8.67 34.79 -0.77
N LYS A 232 8.30 35.44 0.33
CA LYS A 232 9.23 36.14 1.24
C LYS A 232 9.26 35.46 2.60
N GLN A 233 10.43 35.38 3.23
CA GLN A 233 10.57 34.77 4.55
C GLN A 233 9.58 35.37 5.57
N SER A 234 8.97 34.49 6.36
CA SER A 234 7.91 34.77 7.34
C SER A 234 6.57 35.29 6.80
N GLN A 235 6.34 35.31 5.48
CA GLN A 235 5.07 35.76 4.88
C GLN A 235 3.88 34.89 5.32
N LEU A 236 4.09 33.57 5.43
CA LEU A 236 3.02 32.63 5.78
C LEU A 236 2.41 32.91 7.16
N ARG A 237 3.16 33.54 8.08
CA ARG A 237 2.67 33.88 9.42
C ARG A 237 1.51 34.87 9.39
N GLY A 238 1.54 35.80 8.44
CA GLY A 238 0.46 36.80 8.25
C GLY A 238 -0.78 36.23 7.56
N GLN A 239 -0.64 35.12 6.84
CA GLN A 239 -1.70 34.51 6.04
C GLN A 239 -2.43 33.37 6.79
N LEU A 240 -2.08 33.10 8.05
CA LEU A 240 -2.63 31.97 8.79
C LEU A 240 -4.15 32.04 8.94
N ASP A 241 -4.71 33.23 9.16
CA ASP A 241 -6.17 33.39 9.28
C ASP A 241 -6.89 33.07 7.96
N ASP A 242 -6.33 33.52 6.83
CA ASP A 242 -6.85 33.18 5.50
C ASP A 242 -6.73 31.69 5.21
N ILE A 243 -5.65 31.04 5.64
CA ILE A 243 -5.45 29.59 5.50
C ILE A 243 -6.51 28.83 6.31
N VAL A 244 -6.78 29.25 7.56
CA VAL A 244 -7.84 28.63 8.39
C VAL A 244 -9.20 28.74 7.70
N GLN A 245 -9.52 29.90 7.12
CA GLN A 245 -10.76 30.08 6.38
C GLN A 245 -10.82 29.17 5.14
N GLN A 246 -9.77 29.13 4.33
CA GLN A 246 -9.70 28.28 3.14
C GLN A 246 -9.83 26.79 3.47
N LEU A 247 -9.25 26.33 4.59
CA LEU A 247 -9.43 24.96 5.07
C LEU A 247 -10.88 24.67 5.49
N THR A 248 -11.54 25.66 6.08
CA THR A 248 -12.95 25.56 6.46
C THR A 248 -13.84 25.44 5.23
N ASP A 249 -13.59 26.27 4.21
CA ASP A 249 -14.32 26.30 2.95
C ASP A 249 -14.06 25.06 2.07
N ALA A 250 -12.89 24.43 2.22
CA ALA A 250 -12.54 23.20 1.52
C ALA A 250 -13.27 21.97 2.07
N ALA A 251 -13.67 21.96 3.35
CA ALA A 251 -14.23 20.77 3.98
C ALA A 251 -15.50 20.23 3.28
N PRO A 252 -16.48 21.05 2.85
CA PRO A 252 -17.62 20.58 2.05
C PRO A 252 -17.22 19.97 0.70
N VAL A 253 -16.19 20.51 0.05
CA VAL A 253 -15.68 19.99 -1.24
C VAL A 253 -15.08 18.60 -1.04
N ILE A 254 -14.26 18.44 -0.01
CA ILE A 254 -13.64 17.15 0.33
C ILE A 254 -14.71 16.12 0.70
N ALA A 255 -15.74 16.50 1.45
CA ALA A 255 -16.84 15.58 1.78
C ALA A 255 -17.49 14.96 0.52
N ARG A 256 -17.77 15.79 -0.50
CA ARG A 256 -18.34 15.32 -1.77
C ARG A 256 -17.40 14.36 -2.50
N LEU A 257 -16.11 14.70 -2.59
CA LEU A 257 -15.11 13.83 -3.23
C LEU A 257 -14.98 12.48 -2.52
N VAL A 258 -15.12 12.44 -1.19
CA VAL A 258 -15.07 11.19 -0.43
C VAL A 258 -16.31 10.33 -0.69
N GLU A 259 -17.50 10.94 -0.78
CA GLU A 259 -18.74 10.22 -1.14
C GLU A 259 -18.62 9.61 -2.55
N GLU A 260 -18.13 10.37 -3.53
CA GLU A 260 -17.88 9.88 -4.89
C GLU A 260 -16.85 8.73 -4.92
N ALA A 261 -15.76 8.87 -4.17
CA ALA A 261 -14.71 7.86 -4.10
C ALA A 261 -15.20 6.54 -3.50
N GLU A 262 -16.04 6.58 -2.47
CA GLU A 262 -16.63 5.37 -1.87
C GLU A 262 -17.59 4.67 -2.83
N GLU A 263 -18.41 5.41 -3.58
CA GLU A 263 -19.31 4.80 -4.57
C GLU A 263 -18.53 4.12 -5.69
N GLN A 264 -17.47 4.76 -6.21
CA GLN A 264 -16.58 4.15 -7.19
C GLN A 264 -15.82 2.94 -6.62
N ALA A 265 -15.48 2.95 -5.33
CA ALA A 265 -14.88 1.78 -4.68
C ALA A 265 -15.89 0.62 -4.56
N ARG A 266 -17.16 0.91 -4.27
CA ARG A 266 -18.24 -0.09 -4.19
C ARG A 266 -18.47 -0.78 -5.54
N ILE A 267 -18.54 0.01 -6.62
CA ILE A 267 -18.69 -0.50 -8.00
C ILE A 267 -17.50 -1.41 -8.34
N ARG A 268 -16.26 -0.94 -8.15
CA ARG A 268 -15.05 -1.73 -8.42
C ARG A 268 -14.99 -3.03 -7.62
N GLN A 269 -15.41 -3.00 -6.34
CA GLN A 269 -15.47 -4.21 -5.53
C GLN A 269 -16.48 -5.22 -6.07
N GLN A 270 -17.64 -4.74 -6.55
CA GLN A 270 -18.63 -5.59 -7.16
C GLN A 270 -18.11 -6.22 -8.46
N GLU A 271 -17.55 -5.42 -9.35
CA GLU A 271 -16.95 -5.89 -10.62
C GLU A 271 -15.83 -6.91 -10.37
N TRP A 272 -14.96 -6.65 -9.39
CA TRP A 272 -13.88 -7.56 -9.01
C TRP A 272 -14.41 -8.91 -8.50
N ARG A 273 -15.46 -8.90 -7.67
CA ARG A 273 -16.10 -10.13 -7.18
C ARG A 273 -16.72 -10.93 -8.33
N GLU A 274 -17.42 -10.26 -9.24
CA GLU A 274 -18.00 -10.90 -10.42
C GLU A 274 -16.92 -11.50 -11.33
N GLN A 275 -15.79 -10.82 -11.51
CA GLN A 275 -14.64 -11.34 -12.24
C GLN A 275 -14.04 -12.58 -11.57
N LEU A 276 -13.85 -12.55 -10.24
CA LEU A 276 -13.36 -13.70 -9.50
C LEU A 276 -14.29 -14.91 -9.63
N CYS A 277 -15.60 -14.73 -9.45
CA CYS A 277 -16.57 -15.81 -9.65
C CYS A 277 -16.49 -16.41 -11.06
N ARG A 278 -16.37 -15.56 -12.10
CA ARG A 278 -16.21 -16.04 -13.48
C ARG A 278 -14.90 -16.81 -13.69
N LEU A 279 -13.82 -16.43 -13.02
CA LEU A 279 -12.55 -17.15 -13.09
C LEU A 279 -12.67 -18.52 -12.41
N GLU A 280 -13.25 -18.58 -11.22
CA GLU A 280 -13.49 -19.83 -10.49
C GLU A 280 -14.38 -20.80 -11.28
N GLU A 281 -15.45 -20.30 -11.92
CA GLU A 281 -16.31 -21.11 -12.79
C GLU A 281 -15.55 -21.69 -13.98
N ARG A 282 -14.72 -20.87 -14.65
CA ARG A 282 -13.88 -21.31 -15.77
C ARG A 282 -12.87 -22.37 -15.34
N GLU A 283 -12.23 -22.18 -14.19
CA GLU A 283 -11.30 -23.16 -13.63
C GLU A 283 -12.01 -24.47 -13.27
N ARG A 284 -13.20 -24.42 -12.65
CA ARG A 284 -14.01 -25.62 -12.38
C ARG A 284 -14.36 -26.38 -13.65
N ILE A 285 -14.85 -25.68 -14.67
CA ILE A 285 -15.17 -26.29 -15.97
C ILE A 285 -13.92 -26.89 -16.60
N ARG A 286 -12.79 -26.18 -16.54
CA ARG A 286 -11.51 -26.66 -17.06
C ARG A 286 -11.07 -27.94 -16.36
N LEU A 287 -11.06 -27.97 -15.03
CA LEU A 287 -10.69 -29.15 -14.25
C LEU A 287 -11.63 -30.33 -14.53
N GLN A 288 -12.94 -30.09 -14.64
CA GLN A 288 -13.90 -31.13 -15.01
C GLN A 288 -13.64 -31.70 -16.41
N ASN A 289 -13.34 -30.84 -17.38
CA ASN A 289 -13.02 -31.28 -18.74
C ASN A 289 -11.69 -32.05 -18.78
N GLU A 290 -10.65 -31.57 -18.10
CA GLU A 290 -9.36 -32.25 -18.00
C GLU A 290 -9.51 -33.63 -17.32
N ALA A 291 -10.22 -33.71 -16.19
CA ALA A 291 -10.51 -34.97 -15.52
C ALA A 291 -11.30 -35.94 -16.41
N ARG A 292 -12.24 -35.43 -17.21
CA ARG A 292 -13.02 -36.22 -18.16
C ARG A 292 -12.18 -36.75 -19.32
N GLU A 293 -11.33 -35.92 -19.91
CA GLU A 293 -10.45 -36.33 -21.01
C GLU A 293 -9.39 -37.34 -20.54
N GLN A 294 -8.79 -37.12 -19.37
CA GLN A 294 -7.85 -38.08 -18.76
C GLN A 294 -8.54 -39.41 -18.45
N ALA A 295 -9.72 -39.39 -17.81
CA ALA A 295 -10.48 -40.61 -17.54
C ALA A 295 -10.81 -41.37 -18.83
N ARG A 296 -11.16 -40.66 -19.91
CA ARG A 296 -11.43 -41.26 -21.22
C ARG A 296 -10.18 -41.87 -21.82
N ALA A 297 -9.04 -41.17 -21.78
CA ALA A 297 -7.78 -41.68 -22.30
C ALA A 297 -7.34 -42.95 -21.56
N ASP A 298 -7.44 -42.94 -20.23
CA ASP A 298 -7.13 -44.10 -19.38
C ASP A 298 -8.05 -45.28 -19.67
N LEU A 299 -9.35 -45.03 -19.88
CA LEU A 299 -10.32 -46.08 -20.23
C LEU A 299 -9.96 -46.74 -21.57
N LEU A 300 -9.62 -45.93 -22.58
CA LEU A 300 -9.19 -46.45 -23.88
C LEU A 300 -7.88 -47.24 -23.76
N CYS A 301 -6.98 -46.86 -22.85
CA CYS A 301 -5.78 -47.63 -22.54
C CYS A 301 -6.14 -48.98 -21.92
N ALA A 302 -7.03 -49.01 -20.92
CA ALA A 302 -7.50 -50.23 -20.28
C ALA A 302 -8.20 -51.18 -21.27
N ILE A 303 -9.03 -50.66 -22.18
CA ILE A 303 -9.68 -51.46 -23.24
C ILE A 303 -8.63 -52.09 -24.17
N LYS A 304 -7.61 -51.34 -24.59
CA LYS A 304 -6.52 -51.89 -25.42
C LYS A 304 -5.76 -52.99 -24.70
N GLN A 305 -5.42 -52.78 -23.42
CA GLN A 305 -4.76 -53.79 -22.60
C GLN A 305 -5.62 -55.05 -22.48
N TRP A 306 -6.94 -54.90 -22.27
CA TRP A 306 -7.88 -56.02 -22.27
C TRP A 306 -7.84 -56.81 -23.58
N ASP A 307 -7.92 -56.12 -24.72
CA ASP A 307 -7.88 -56.74 -26.04
C ASP A 307 -6.56 -57.45 -26.30
N ASP A 308 -5.43 -56.85 -25.92
CA ASP A 308 -4.10 -57.45 -26.04
C ASP A 308 -3.98 -58.73 -25.18
N ILE A 309 -4.46 -58.69 -23.93
CA ILE A 309 -4.49 -59.87 -23.04
C ILE A 309 -5.35 -60.98 -23.66
N LYS A 310 -6.55 -60.67 -24.16
CA LYS A 310 -7.43 -61.64 -24.82
C LYS A 310 -6.80 -62.23 -26.07
N ARG A 311 -6.12 -61.42 -26.87
CA ARG A 311 -5.41 -61.87 -28.07
C ARG A 311 -4.25 -62.81 -27.73
N ILE A 312 -3.50 -62.52 -26.67
CA ILE A 312 -2.42 -63.38 -26.18
C ILE A 312 -2.98 -64.72 -25.68
N GLN A 313 -4.06 -64.70 -24.89
CA GLN A 313 -4.73 -65.92 -24.40
C GLN A 313 -5.27 -66.78 -25.55
N ALA A 314 -5.88 -66.16 -26.55
CA ALA A 314 -6.37 -66.85 -27.75
C ALA A 314 -5.22 -67.48 -28.54
N PHE A 315 -4.11 -66.76 -28.75
CA PHE A 315 -2.91 -67.29 -29.40
C PHE A 315 -2.38 -68.54 -28.70
N PHE A 316 -2.25 -68.53 -27.38
CA PHE A 316 -1.79 -69.71 -26.63
C PHE A 316 -2.77 -70.88 -26.75
N SER A 317 -4.08 -70.61 -26.68
CA SER A 317 -5.11 -71.65 -26.84
C SER A 317 -5.10 -72.27 -28.25
N ASP A 318 -4.97 -71.44 -29.29
CA ASP A 318 -4.90 -71.87 -30.69
C ASP A 318 -3.59 -72.64 -30.97
N ALA A 319 -2.46 -72.19 -30.40
CA ALA A 319 -1.17 -72.86 -30.53
C ALA A 319 -1.18 -74.24 -29.84
N GLU A 320 -1.73 -74.35 -28.63
CA GLU A 320 -1.91 -75.63 -27.92
C GLU A 320 -2.78 -76.61 -28.73
N SER A 321 -3.89 -76.12 -29.33
CA SER A 321 -4.76 -76.94 -30.18
C SER A 321 -4.07 -77.39 -31.48
N SER A 322 -3.23 -76.55 -32.07
CA SER A 322 -2.52 -76.85 -33.33
C SER A 322 -1.37 -77.83 -33.12
N VAL A 323 -0.68 -77.74 -32.00
CA VAL A 323 0.41 -78.67 -31.61
C VAL A 323 -0.10 -80.09 -31.37
N SER A 324 -1.38 -80.25 -31.03
CA SER A 324 -2.01 -81.56 -30.83
C SER A 324 -2.08 -82.43 -32.11
N ASN A 325 -1.93 -81.82 -33.30
CA ASN A 325 -1.98 -82.50 -34.59
C ASN A 325 -0.59 -82.89 -35.15
N LEU A 326 0.50 -82.64 -34.40
CA LEU A 326 1.88 -82.89 -34.84
C LEU A 326 2.41 -84.28 -34.40
N PRO A 327 3.44 -84.81 -35.09
CA PRO A 327 4.14 -86.03 -34.68
C PRO A 327 4.74 -85.93 -33.27
N GLU A 328 4.83 -87.06 -32.57
CA GLU A 328 5.11 -87.13 -31.13
C GLU A 328 6.42 -86.44 -30.69
N THR A 329 7.48 -86.56 -31.48
CA THR A 329 8.80 -85.97 -31.20
C THR A 329 8.80 -84.45 -31.32
N GLU A 330 8.11 -83.90 -32.32
CA GLU A 330 7.97 -82.45 -32.53
C GLU A 330 6.99 -81.82 -31.54
N ARG A 331 5.94 -82.55 -31.18
CA ARG A 331 4.93 -82.15 -30.18
C ARG A 331 5.56 -81.88 -28.81
N CYS A 332 6.46 -82.74 -28.34
CA CYS A 332 7.13 -82.56 -27.05
C CYS A 332 8.00 -81.28 -27.01
N ILE A 333 8.74 -81.00 -28.09
CA ILE A 333 9.57 -79.79 -28.19
C ILE A 333 8.69 -78.53 -28.27
N ALA A 334 7.59 -78.58 -29.01
CA ALA A 334 6.66 -77.47 -29.13
C ALA A 334 5.92 -77.15 -27.82
N MET A 335 5.51 -78.17 -27.06
CA MET A 335 4.86 -77.98 -25.76
C MET A 335 5.81 -77.43 -24.69
N ASP A 336 7.07 -77.86 -24.66
CA ASP A 336 8.07 -77.32 -23.73
C ASP A 336 8.35 -75.82 -24.00
N LYS A 337 8.44 -75.43 -25.27
CA LYS A 337 8.57 -74.02 -25.67
C LYS A 337 7.33 -73.19 -25.35
N LEU A 338 6.12 -73.76 -25.50
CA LEU A 338 4.88 -73.09 -25.12
C LEU A 338 4.77 -72.88 -23.60
N ALA A 339 5.22 -73.86 -22.80
CA ALA A 339 5.26 -73.73 -21.34
C ALA A 339 6.21 -72.61 -20.90
N GLN A 340 7.42 -72.54 -21.45
CA GLN A 340 8.38 -71.45 -21.19
C GLN A 340 7.84 -70.09 -21.64
N ALA A 341 7.18 -70.02 -22.80
CA ALA A 341 6.56 -68.79 -23.28
C ALA A 341 5.41 -68.32 -22.38
N ARG A 342 4.63 -69.25 -21.80
CA ARG A 342 3.54 -68.94 -20.86
C ARG A 342 4.06 -68.47 -19.50
N GLU A 343 5.13 -69.07 -19.01
CA GLU A 343 5.81 -68.64 -17.78
C GLU A 343 6.38 -67.22 -17.90
N LEU A 344 6.95 -66.87 -19.06
CA LEU A 344 7.46 -65.52 -19.34
C LEU A 344 6.37 -64.44 -19.40
N VAL A 345 5.17 -64.80 -19.84
CA VAL A 345 4.03 -63.87 -19.98
C VAL A 345 3.28 -63.69 -18.65
N GLY A 346 3.27 -64.70 -17.79
CA GLY A 346 2.61 -64.68 -16.48
C GLY A 346 1.08 -64.79 -16.54
N GLU A 347 0.42 -64.74 -15.37
CA GLU A 347 -1.04 -64.69 -15.28
C GLU A 347 -1.53 -63.28 -15.62
N LEU A 348 -2.18 -63.15 -16.79
CA LEU A 348 -2.78 -61.88 -17.22
C LEU A 348 -4.28 -61.90 -16.92
N ASP A 349 -4.72 -61.12 -15.94
CA ASP A 349 -6.14 -60.88 -15.66
C ASP A 349 -6.63 -59.63 -16.40
N PRO A 350 -7.46 -59.77 -17.45
CA PRO A 350 -8.00 -58.63 -18.16
C PRO A 350 -8.92 -57.76 -17.27
N LEU A 351 -9.55 -58.33 -16.22
CA LEU A 351 -10.43 -57.57 -15.31
C LEU A 351 -9.69 -56.58 -14.42
N GLN A 352 -8.43 -56.85 -14.09
CA GLN A 352 -7.64 -56.03 -13.18
C GLN A 352 -7.46 -54.59 -13.71
N ALA A 353 -7.17 -54.42 -15.00
CA ALA A 353 -6.97 -53.11 -15.62
C ALA A 353 -8.25 -52.23 -15.60
N LEU A 354 -9.43 -52.85 -15.64
CA LEU A 354 -10.71 -52.14 -15.55
C LEU A 354 -11.08 -51.78 -14.11
N LEU A 355 -10.70 -52.63 -13.14
CA LEU A 355 -10.93 -52.39 -11.71
C LEU A 355 -10.03 -51.27 -11.14
N GLU A 356 -8.84 -51.10 -11.69
CA GLU A 356 -7.91 -50.02 -11.31
C GLU A 356 -8.22 -48.68 -12.00
N TRP A 357 -9.08 -48.68 -13.02
CA TRP A 357 -9.50 -47.47 -13.73
C TRP A 357 -10.41 -46.59 -12.86
N LYS A 358 -10.04 -45.31 -12.72
CA LYS A 358 -10.85 -44.32 -12.01
C LYS A 358 -11.82 -43.59 -12.94
N GLY A 359 -12.97 -43.19 -12.42
CA GLY A 359 -13.93 -42.34 -13.14
C GLY A 359 -13.57 -40.84 -13.09
N PRO A 360 -14.21 -39.98 -13.92
CA PRO A 360 -14.00 -38.53 -13.87
C PRO A 360 -14.33 -37.89 -12.51
N ARG A 361 -15.32 -38.44 -11.79
CA ARG A 361 -15.74 -37.93 -10.46
C ARG A 361 -14.81 -38.32 -9.33
N GLU A 362 -14.02 -39.38 -9.51
CA GLU A 362 -13.03 -39.85 -8.54
C GLU A 362 -11.69 -39.12 -8.67
N ARG A 363 -11.56 -38.24 -9.67
CA ARG A 363 -10.38 -37.40 -9.95
C ARG A 363 -10.59 -35.91 -9.64
N LEU A 364 -11.82 -35.50 -9.31
CA LEU A 364 -12.16 -34.15 -8.83
C LEU A 364 -11.93 -34.08 -7.32
#